data_AF-A0A0W0FME4-F1
#
_entry.id   AF-A0A0W0FME4-F1
#
_cell.length_a   1.000
_cell.length_b   1.000
_cell.length_c   1.000
_cell.angle_alpha   90.00
_cell.angle_beta   90.00
_cell.angle_gamma   90.00
#
_symmetry.space_group_name_H-M   'P 1'
#
loop_
_entity.id
_entity.type
_entity.pdbx_description
1 polymer ?
#
loop_
_entity_poly.entity_id
_entity_poly.type
_entity_poly.pdbx_seq_one_letter_code
_entity_poly.pdbx_strand_id
1 'polypeptide(L)'
;MSYQLLSSTRYDALLLSLRWNNDGTENDIVPSCFLLLKYHYHRLRDAAEEHGWAIAAGSISYEGLKEECVRAVEEAGTGTSYRIRITLSETGLVAVIASPVPPLTADPSSASLVHSSTVHPSLSLTLDTKLTSSSIFTRTKTTQREHYDNARQRAGLISYVDPADVLLFNEKNEITETSIANVAFWRDGGWVTPDASTGCLTGVFRRWLLEKGRVREGIVRKDEVKDEEVVLVFNGAAGPYFVGFAVVLLSTGLICFFDVIMPNLPYSLVTTPICILIALNLFMHYYYVVTIPPGFVEDPPREAGSSFLWASPRIKKTHRSLTEGINQCVGLHNERHFVMFMGYLCLAALTFCILGYEEFFHALGLFQDEWQYHVPVLAFILIFILAGVLFFAVGVMFAFHIHSVMKGETSVEHHDNEHYRKVALSRAETFVNSYNLGRRKNLELFFNVGENGYPLYTLFFPFRILPYTDGRSWARRPGFDRHHGVRQGEELTDDDEEWD
;
A
#
# COMPACT_ATOMS: atom_id res chain seq x y z
N MET A 1 -10.95 -9.63 -18.19
CA MET A 1 -9.99 -8.98 -17.25
C MET A 1 -9.75 -7.52 -17.62
N SER A 2 -10.06 -6.59 -16.71
CA SER A 2 -9.71 -5.16 -16.84
C SER A 2 -8.42 -4.88 -16.06
N TYR A 3 -7.39 -4.36 -16.73
CA TYR A 3 -6.14 -3.92 -16.10
C TYR A 3 -5.83 -2.47 -16.49
N GLN A 4 -4.90 -1.85 -15.77
CA GLN A 4 -4.45 -0.47 -16.06
C GLN A 4 -2.95 -0.45 -16.31
N LEU A 5 -2.51 0.49 -17.17
CA LEU A 5 -1.12 0.88 -17.25
C LEU A 5 -0.76 1.70 -16.01
N LEU A 6 0.45 1.50 -15.49
CA LEU A 6 0.88 2.00 -14.20
C LEU A 6 2.23 2.71 -14.30
N SER A 7 2.29 3.93 -13.78
CA SER A 7 3.53 4.66 -13.56
C SER A 7 3.67 5.04 -12.09
N SER A 8 4.91 5.23 -11.66
CA SER A 8 5.22 5.71 -10.30
C SER A 8 6.48 6.55 -10.37
N THR A 9 6.34 7.81 -10.01
CA THR A 9 7.41 8.81 -9.92
C THR A 9 7.42 9.42 -8.50
N ARG A 10 8.25 10.42 -8.29
CA ARG A 10 8.46 11.12 -7.02
C ARG A 10 8.40 12.62 -7.25
N TYR A 11 7.64 13.32 -6.42
CA TYR A 11 7.72 14.76 -6.24
C TYR A 11 8.66 15.06 -5.06
N ASP A 12 9.62 15.97 -5.24
CA ASP A 12 10.58 16.34 -4.19
C ASP A 12 11.26 17.69 -4.50
N ALA A 13 11.41 18.55 -3.49
CA ALA A 13 12.06 19.84 -3.65
C ALA A 13 13.55 19.73 -4.06
N LEU A 14 14.27 18.66 -3.67
CA LEU A 14 15.67 18.47 -4.04
C LEU A 14 15.84 18.35 -5.57
N LEU A 15 14.84 17.81 -6.28
CA LEU A 15 14.92 17.55 -7.71
C LEU A 15 15.09 18.84 -8.54
N LEU A 16 14.59 19.97 -8.04
CA LEU A 16 14.79 21.30 -8.65
C LEU A 16 16.27 21.75 -8.65
N SER A 17 17.11 21.21 -7.76
CA SER A 17 18.55 21.47 -7.74
C SER A 17 19.35 20.61 -8.74
N LEU A 18 18.76 19.51 -9.21
CA LEU A 18 19.43 18.53 -10.06
C LEU A 18 19.23 18.90 -11.53
N ARG A 19 20.24 19.55 -12.14
CA ARG A 19 20.19 20.00 -13.55
C ARG A 19 19.80 18.92 -14.56
N TRP A 20 20.11 17.65 -14.26
CA TRP A 20 19.76 16.51 -15.12
C TRP A 20 18.26 16.12 -15.05
N ASN A 21 17.53 16.58 -14.03
CA ASN A 21 16.10 16.36 -13.85
C ASN A 21 15.31 17.59 -14.33
N ASN A 22 15.08 17.66 -15.65
CA ASN A 22 14.40 18.78 -16.29
C ASN A 22 13.35 18.28 -17.29
N ASP A 23 12.36 19.14 -17.55
CA ASP A 23 11.24 18.87 -18.45
C ASP A 23 11.48 19.37 -19.89
N GLY A 24 12.50 20.20 -20.07
CA GLY A 24 12.78 20.94 -21.30
C GLY A 24 13.55 20.15 -22.37
N THR A 25 14.55 20.80 -22.96
CA THR A 25 15.44 20.23 -23.99
C THR A 25 16.90 20.48 -23.62
N GLU A 26 17.86 19.88 -24.34
CA GLU A 26 19.29 20.08 -24.05
C GLU A 26 19.74 21.56 -24.12
N ASN A 27 19.02 22.38 -24.90
CA ASN A 27 19.28 23.82 -25.06
C ASN A 27 18.40 24.72 -24.18
N ASP A 28 17.41 24.16 -23.48
CA ASP A 28 16.45 24.89 -22.64
C ASP A 28 16.12 24.07 -21.37
N ILE A 29 16.85 24.36 -20.29
CA ILE A 29 16.74 23.61 -19.03
C ILE A 29 15.61 24.18 -18.19
N VAL A 30 14.49 23.46 -18.15
CA VAL A 30 13.33 23.73 -17.28
C VAL A 30 13.34 22.75 -16.10
N PRO A 31 13.82 23.12 -14.90
CA PRO A 31 13.92 22.19 -13.76
C PRO A 31 12.57 21.58 -13.39
N SER A 32 12.55 20.28 -13.08
CA SER A 32 11.33 19.57 -12.71
C SER A 32 11.33 19.21 -11.23
N CYS A 33 10.20 19.45 -10.56
CA CYS A 33 9.95 18.96 -9.20
C CYS A 33 9.54 17.48 -9.17
N PHE A 34 9.32 16.86 -10.33
CA PHE A 34 8.99 15.44 -10.49
C PHE A 34 10.18 14.67 -11.09
N LEU A 35 10.46 13.47 -10.58
CA LEU A 35 11.59 12.67 -11.02
C LEU A 35 11.32 12.09 -12.42
N LEU A 36 12.06 12.56 -13.43
CA LEU A 36 12.01 12.07 -14.81
C LEU A 36 10.59 12.04 -15.43
N LEU A 37 9.70 12.98 -15.09
CA LEU A 37 8.28 12.94 -15.46
C LEU A 37 8.03 12.74 -16.96
N LYS A 38 8.84 13.37 -17.82
CA LYS A 38 8.78 13.21 -19.28
C LYS A 38 8.99 11.77 -19.75
N TYR A 39 9.89 11.02 -19.09
CA TYR A 39 10.07 9.59 -19.32
C TYR A 39 8.89 8.76 -18.80
N HIS A 40 8.27 9.18 -17.69
CA HIS A 40 7.06 8.54 -17.17
C HIS A 40 5.85 8.74 -18.10
N TYR A 41 5.73 9.90 -18.74
CA TYR A 41 4.78 10.17 -19.82
C TYR A 41 5.02 9.25 -21.03
N HIS A 42 6.24 9.25 -21.57
CA HIS A 42 6.59 8.39 -22.71
C HIS A 42 6.30 6.92 -22.40
N ARG A 43 6.71 6.38 -21.24
CA ARG A 43 6.40 5.00 -20.87
C ARG A 43 4.90 4.68 -20.87
N LEU A 44 4.04 5.59 -20.43
CA LEU A 44 2.58 5.36 -20.41
C LEU A 44 2.00 5.34 -21.82
N ARG A 45 2.39 6.30 -22.68
CA ARG A 45 1.97 6.34 -24.08
C ARG A 45 2.51 5.16 -24.88
N ASP A 46 3.81 4.90 -24.80
CA ASP A 46 4.50 3.83 -25.54
C ASP A 46 3.92 2.46 -25.14
N ALA A 47 3.56 2.26 -23.86
CA ALA A 47 2.85 1.07 -23.42
C ALA A 47 1.38 1.04 -23.92
N ALA A 48 0.66 2.16 -23.95
CA ALA A 48 -0.68 2.20 -24.53
C ALA A 48 -0.67 1.81 -26.02
N GLU A 49 0.36 2.20 -26.77
CA GLU A 49 0.60 1.74 -28.14
C GLU A 49 0.89 0.22 -28.20
N GLU A 50 1.80 -0.31 -27.36
CA GLU A 50 2.12 -1.75 -27.31
C GLU A 50 0.89 -2.62 -26.96
N HIS A 51 -0.01 -2.12 -26.10
CA HIS A 51 -1.25 -2.77 -25.71
C HIS A 51 -2.41 -2.58 -26.71
N GLY A 52 -2.21 -1.81 -27.80
CA GLY A 52 -3.24 -1.52 -28.80
C GLY A 52 -4.29 -0.48 -28.37
N TRP A 53 -4.08 0.20 -27.25
CA TRP A 53 -4.97 1.21 -26.66
C TRP A 53 -4.82 2.57 -27.35
N ALA A 54 -5.09 2.63 -28.66
CA ALA A 54 -4.88 3.82 -29.49
C ALA A 54 -5.62 5.08 -28.96
N ILE A 55 -6.79 4.90 -28.31
CA ILE A 55 -7.54 5.99 -27.67
C ILE A 55 -6.73 6.56 -26.49
N ALA A 56 -6.25 5.71 -25.59
CA ALA A 56 -5.46 6.12 -24.42
C ALA A 56 -4.10 6.73 -24.80
N ALA A 57 -3.45 6.18 -25.84
CA ALA A 57 -2.21 6.73 -26.39
C ALA A 57 -2.40 8.13 -27.00
N GLY A 58 -3.54 8.36 -27.66
CA GLY A 58 -3.88 9.65 -28.27
C GLY A 58 -4.48 10.68 -27.31
N SER A 59 -5.05 10.26 -26.17
CA SER A 59 -5.70 11.17 -25.21
C SER A 59 -4.74 11.78 -24.19
N ILE A 60 -3.60 11.15 -23.91
CA ILE A 60 -2.63 11.61 -22.91
C ILE A 60 -1.64 12.63 -23.50
N SER A 61 -1.60 13.83 -22.93
CA SER A 61 -0.55 14.83 -23.18
C SER A 61 0.44 14.90 -22.01
N TYR A 62 1.65 15.41 -22.27
CA TYR A 62 2.64 15.60 -21.22
C TYR A 62 2.22 16.71 -20.25
N GLU A 63 1.69 17.80 -20.79
CA GLU A 63 1.20 18.97 -20.07
C GLU A 63 0.03 18.59 -19.17
N GLY A 64 -0.98 17.89 -19.71
CA GLY A 64 -2.12 17.41 -18.93
C GLY A 64 -1.69 16.43 -17.84
N LEU A 65 -0.79 15.48 -18.13
CA LEU A 65 -0.26 14.58 -17.10
C LEU A 65 0.48 15.35 -15.98
N LYS A 66 1.21 16.41 -16.33
CA LYS A 66 1.90 17.26 -15.35
C LYS A 66 0.92 18.05 -14.49
N GLU A 67 -0.13 18.62 -15.08
CA GLU A 67 -1.21 19.31 -14.34
C GLU A 67 -1.92 18.35 -13.36
N GLU A 68 -2.25 17.13 -13.80
CA GLU A 68 -2.80 16.08 -12.93
C GLU A 68 -1.85 15.74 -11.76
N CYS A 69 -0.54 15.65 -12.02
CA CYS A 69 0.46 15.39 -10.98
C CYS A 69 0.62 16.54 -9.99
N VAL A 70 0.54 17.80 -10.44
CA VAL A 70 0.56 18.99 -9.58
C VAL A 70 -0.69 19.02 -8.71
N ARG A 71 -1.88 18.84 -9.30
CA ARG A 71 -3.15 18.84 -8.55
C ARG A 71 -3.18 17.75 -7.47
N ALA A 72 -2.71 16.53 -7.79
CA ALA A 72 -2.63 15.45 -6.82
C ALA A 72 -1.68 15.77 -5.64
N VAL A 73 -0.62 16.56 -5.86
CA VAL A 73 0.28 17.04 -4.78
C VAL A 73 -0.41 18.12 -3.94
N GLU A 74 -1.11 19.07 -4.57
CA GLU A 74 -1.87 20.13 -3.89
C GLU A 74 -3.00 19.55 -3.01
N GLU A 75 -3.75 18.59 -3.54
CA GLU A 75 -4.80 17.83 -2.81
C GLU A 75 -4.23 17.04 -1.62
N ALA A 76 -2.96 16.62 -1.69
CA ALA A 76 -2.29 15.86 -0.63
C ALA A 76 -1.62 16.73 0.46
N GLY A 77 -1.74 18.06 0.38
CA GLY A 77 -1.45 18.99 1.49
C GLY A 77 0.00 19.46 1.65
N THR A 78 0.44 19.67 2.90
CA THR A 78 1.66 20.41 3.26
C THR A 78 2.95 19.56 3.31
N GLY A 79 2.99 18.44 2.58
CA GLY A 79 4.17 17.59 2.50
C GLY A 79 5.27 18.18 1.61
N THR A 80 6.53 17.98 1.98
CA THR A 80 7.68 18.43 1.18
C THR A 80 8.08 17.43 0.08
N SER A 81 7.55 16.20 0.09
CA SER A 81 7.89 15.14 -0.85
C SER A 81 6.80 14.06 -0.91
N TYR A 82 6.53 13.55 -2.12
CA TYR A 82 5.46 12.57 -2.37
C TYR A 82 5.91 11.49 -3.35
N ARG A 83 5.44 10.26 -3.13
CA ARG A 83 5.34 9.25 -4.20
C ARG A 83 4.09 9.56 -5.01
N ILE A 84 4.25 9.67 -6.33
CA ILE A 84 3.16 9.92 -7.27
C ILE A 84 2.87 8.62 -8.02
N ARG A 85 1.71 8.02 -7.77
CA ARG A 85 1.21 6.86 -8.53
C ARG A 85 0.27 7.38 -9.62
N ILE A 86 0.53 6.99 -10.85
CA ILE A 86 -0.27 7.36 -12.03
C ILE A 86 -0.83 6.08 -12.63
N THR A 87 -2.12 6.01 -12.89
CA THR A 87 -2.73 4.94 -13.68
C THR A 87 -3.40 5.49 -14.93
N LEU A 88 -3.38 4.70 -16.01
CA LEU A 88 -4.02 4.99 -17.29
C LEU A 88 -4.88 3.78 -17.68
N SER A 89 -6.17 4.02 -17.93
CA SER A 89 -7.10 3.00 -18.46
C SER A 89 -7.02 2.89 -19.99
N GLU A 90 -7.56 1.79 -20.52
CA GLU A 90 -7.80 1.60 -21.96
C GLU A 90 -8.66 2.72 -22.59
N THR A 91 -9.59 3.27 -21.82
CA THR A 91 -10.45 4.40 -22.23
C THR A 91 -9.75 5.76 -22.20
N GLY A 92 -8.48 5.82 -21.79
CA GLY A 92 -7.71 7.06 -21.71
C GLY A 92 -7.91 7.88 -20.43
N LEU A 93 -8.57 7.32 -19.42
CA LEU A 93 -8.70 7.97 -18.11
C LEU A 93 -7.37 7.89 -17.36
N VAL A 94 -6.79 9.06 -17.09
CA VAL A 94 -5.66 9.21 -16.18
C VAL A 94 -6.20 9.41 -14.76
N ALA A 95 -5.62 8.70 -13.79
CA ALA A 95 -5.82 8.98 -12.37
C ALA A 95 -4.46 9.09 -11.68
N VAL A 96 -4.30 10.09 -10.81
CA VAL A 96 -3.05 10.34 -10.08
C VAL A 96 -3.31 10.39 -8.58
N ILE A 97 -2.47 9.70 -7.82
CA ILE A 97 -2.51 9.66 -6.36
C ILE A 97 -1.13 10.05 -5.83
N ALA A 98 -1.08 11.10 -5.01
CA ALA A 98 0.11 11.44 -4.24
C ALA A 98 0.04 10.78 -2.85
N SER A 99 1.17 10.25 -2.37
CA SER A 99 1.29 9.66 -1.03
C SER A 99 2.58 10.16 -0.38
N PRO A 100 2.54 10.71 0.86
CA PRO A 100 3.74 11.28 1.49
C PRO A 100 4.91 10.31 1.59
N VAL A 101 6.14 10.79 1.36
CA VAL A 101 7.39 10.06 1.59
C VAL A 101 8.45 10.98 2.20
N PRO A 102 9.43 10.48 2.98
CA PRO A 102 10.52 11.34 3.49
C PRO A 102 11.36 11.90 2.34
N PRO A 103 11.84 13.17 2.41
CA PRO A 103 12.63 13.82 1.36
C PRO A 103 13.91 13.11 0.94
N LEU A 104 14.39 13.40 -0.27
CA LEU A 104 15.68 12.92 -0.75
C LEU A 104 16.80 13.59 0.07
N THR A 105 17.71 12.76 0.57
CA THR A 105 18.92 13.22 1.27
C THR A 105 20.14 13.34 0.34
N ALA A 106 20.05 12.82 -0.89
CA ALA A 106 21.12 12.80 -1.88
C ALA A 106 20.55 12.68 -3.31
N ASP A 107 21.41 12.91 -4.32
CA ASP A 107 21.09 12.67 -5.73
C ASP A 107 20.78 11.16 -5.95
N PRO A 108 19.56 10.79 -6.41
CA PRO A 108 19.15 9.39 -6.56
C PRO A 108 19.92 8.65 -7.67
N SER A 109 20.64 9.36 -8.54
CA SER A 109 21.51 8.78 -9.56
C SER A 109 22.92 8.46 -9.05
N SER A 110 23.31 8.92 -7.86
CA SER A 110 24.68 8.81 -7.33
C SER A 110 25.20 7.36 -7.26
N ALA A 111 24.35 6.39 -6.93
CA ALA A 111 24.73 4.97 -6.87
C ALA A 111 25.28 4.43 -8.20
N SER A 112 24.82 4.94 -9.35
CA SER A 112 25.34 4.55 -10.67
C SER A 112 26.79 4.98 -10.94
N LEU A 113 27.34 5.88 -10.11
CA LEU A 113 28.71 6.41 -10.25
C LEU A 113 29.72 5.70 -9.33
N VAL A 114 29.26 4.80 -8.46
CA VAL A 114 30.08 4.13 -7.43
C VAL A 114 30.33 2.67 -7.82
N HIS A 115 31.58 2.22 -7.65
CA HIS A 115 32.04 0.86 -7.99
C HIS A 115 32.45 0.03 -6.75
N SER A 116 32.37 0.60 -5.54
CA SER A 116 33.13 0.08 -4.39
C SER A 116 32.35 -0.86 -3.47
N SER A 117 33.05 -1.91 -3.02
CA SER A 117 32.67 -2.82 -1.94
C SER A 117 32.53 -2.15 -0.55
N THR A 118 32.70 -0.83 -0.46
CA THR A 118 32.50 -0.03 0.77
C THR A 118 31.05 0.43 0.96
N VAL A 119 30.15 0.15 0.01
CA VAL A 119 28.71 0.42 0.16
C VAL A 119 28.07 -0.74 0.91
N HIS A 120 27.50 -0.47 2.09
CA HIS A 120 26.69 -1.46 2.79
C HIS A 120 25.39 -1.74 1.99
N PRO A 121 25.13 -3.00 1.58
CA PRO A 121 23.93 -3.31 0.81
C PRO A 121 22.67 -3.08 1.67
N SER A 122 21.76 -2.25 1.16
CA SER A 122 20.48 -1.92 1.81
C SER A 122 19.32 -2.85 1.38
N LEU A 123 19.60 -3.78 0.46
CA LEU A 123 18.64 -4.71 -0.12
C LEU A 123 19.34 -6.04 -0.41
N SER A 124 18.75 -7.15 0.02
CA SER A 124 19.17 -8.51 -0.35
C SER A 124 18.42 -8.99 -1.59
N LEU A 125 19.08 -9.71 -2.51
CA LEU A 125 18.42 -10.29 -3.68
C LEU A 125 18.44 -11.81 -3.61
N THR A 126 17.26 -12.43 -3.70
CA THR A 126 17.10 -13.90 -3.77
C THR A 126 16.79 -14.29 -5.21
N LEU A 127 17.59 -15.16 -5.81
CA LEU A 127 17.33 -15.69 -7.15
C LEU A 127 16.09 -16.60 -7.16
N ASP A 128 15.17 -16.39 -8.09
CA ASP A 128 13.94 -17.19 -8.20
C ASP A 128 14.25 -18.68 -8.51
N THR A 129 13.39 -19.55 -7.98
CA THR A 129 13.40 -20.99 -8.24
C THR A 129 12.67 -21.34 -9.54
N LYS A 130 11.73 -20.50 -10.01
CA LYS A 130 10.98 -20.70 -11.27
C LYS A 130 11.30 -19.57 -12.27
N LEU A 131 11.32 -19.91 -13.56
CA LEU A 131 11.46 -18.90 -14.61
C LEU A 131 10.20 -18.02 -14.70
N THR A 132 10.36 -16.82 -15.27
CA THR A 132 9.27 -15.91 -15.62
C THR A 132 9.28 -15.67 -17.12
N SER A 133 8.20 -16.05 -17.80
CA SER A 133 8.09 -15.90 -19.25
C SER A 133 7.95 -14.44 -19.68
N SER A 134 8.71 -14.07 -20.72
CA SER A 134 8.62 -12.74 -21.34
C SER A 134 7.23 -12.53 -21.94
N SER A 135 6.56 -11.45 -21.54
CA SER A 135 5.23 -11.09 -22.03
C SER A 135 5.09 -9.58 -22.15
N ILE A 136 3.97 -9.12 -22.70
CA ILE A 136 3.66 -7.68 -22.68
C ILE A 136 3.60 -7.14 -21.24
N PHE A 137 3.10 -7.94 -20.29
CA PHE A 137 2.98 -7.57 -18.87
C PHE A 137 4.30 -7.56 -18.09
N THR A 138 5.39 -8.12 -18.64
CA THR A 138 6.75 -7.93 -18.08
C THR A 138 7.41 -6.69 -18.67
N ARG A 139 7.28 -6.47 -19.99
CA ARG A 139 7.90 -5.34 -20.71
C ARG A 139 7.26 -3.98 -20.42
N THR A 140 5.96 -3.95 -20.13
CA THR A 140 5.22 -2.75 -19.72
C THR A 140 4.88 -2.81 -18.23
N LYS A 141 4.69 -1.65 -17.60
CA LYS A 141 4.30 -1.60 -16.18
C LYS A 141 2.78 -1.51 -16.08
N THR A 142 2.16 -2.58 -15.60
CA THR A 142 0.69 -2.67 -15.47
C THR A 142 0.26 -2.98 -14.02
N THR A 143 -1.05 -3.05 -13.79
CA THR A 143 -1.63 -3.65 -12.57
C THR A 143 -1.63 -5.18 -12.58
N GLN A 144 -1.47 -5.82 -13.75
CA GLN A 144 -1.36 -7.27 -13.85
C GLN A 144 0.07 -7.71 -13.50
N ARG A 145 0.23 -8.28 -12.30
CA ARG A 145 1.52 -8.50 -11.64
C ARG A 145 1.71 -9.90 -11.05
N GLU A 146 0.77 -10.81 -11.30
CA GLU A 146 0.74 -12.17 -10.75
C GLU A 146 2.08 -12.90 -10.86
N HIS A 147 2.76 -12.83 -12.01
CA HIS A 147 4.09 -13.42 -12.22
C HIS A 147 5.17 -12.89 -11.25
N TYR A 148 5.15 -11.60 -10.92
CA TYR A 148 6.03 -10.99 -9.92
C TYR A 148 5.62 -11.34 -8.49
N ASP A 149 4.33 -11.33 -8.18
CA ASP A 149 3.82 -11.66 -6.84
C ASP A 149 4.11 -13.14 -6.51
N ASN A 150 3.90 -14.05 -7.47
CA ASN A 150 4.24 -15.47 -7.36
C ASN A 150 5.76 -15.70 -7.20
N ALA A 151 6.61 -14.86 -7.83
CA ALA A 151 8.06 -14.90 -7.63
C ALA A 151 8.46 -14.50 -6.20
N ARG A 152 7.84 -13.42 -5.68
CA ARG A 152 8.06 -12.98 -4.30
C ARG A 152 7.62 -14.05 -3.30
N GLN A 153 6.47 -14.66 -3.50
CA GLN A 153 5.94 -15.75 -2.67
C GLN A 153 6.91 -16.94 -2.61
N ARG A 154 7.45 -17.39 -3.77
CA ARG A 154 8.46 -18.46 -3.84
C ARG A 154 9.76 -18.12 -3.09
N ALA A 155 10.14 -16.83 -3.09
CA ALA A 155 11.30 -16.34 -2.34
C ALA A 155 11.01 -16.06 -0.84
N GLY A 156 9.78 -16.31 -0.35
CA GLY A 156 9.36 -16.01 1.02
C GLY A 156 9.18 -14.51 1.32
N LEU A 157 9.11 -13.67 0.28
CA LEU A 157 9.08 -12.21 0.38
C LEU A 157 7.66 -11.68 0.44
N ILE A 158 7.08 -11.77 1.63
CA ILE A 158 5.66 -11.50 1.88
C ILE A 158 5.34 -10.00 1.86
N SER A 159 6.29 -9.11 2.20
CA SER A 159 6.06 -7.67 2.25
C SER A 159 6.92 -6.91 1.25
N TYR A 160 6.35 -5.86 0.64
CA TYR A 160 7.10 -4.87 -0.14
C TYR A 160 7.90 -3.87 0.74
N VAL A 161 7.92 -4.09 2.06
CA VAL A 161 8.68 -3.31 3.06
C VAL A 161 9.99 -4.02 3.44
N ASP A 162 10.09 -5.33 3.20
CA ASP A 162 11.29 -6.11 3.51
C ASP A 162 12.50 -5.54 2.75
N PRO A 163 13.71 -5.48 3.36
CA PRO A 163 14.94 -5.10 2.67
C PRO A 163 15.43 -6.27 1.78
N ALA A 164 14.52 -6.88 1.03
CA ALA A 164 14.78 -7.98 0.13
C ALA A 164 13.84 -7.97 -1.09
N ASP A 165 14.37 -8.44 -2.22
CA ASP A 165 13.62 -8.60 -3.47
C ASP A 165 14.01 -9.91 -4.17
N VAL A 166 13.17 -10.38 -5.08
CA VAL A 166 13.41 -11.59 -5.88
C VAL A 166 14.00 -11.19 -7.24
N LEU A 167 15.08 -11.84 -7.65
CA LEU A 167 15.73 -11.67 -8.95
C LEU A 167 15.18 -12.72 -9.93
N LEU A 168 14.61 -12.26 -11.05
CA LEU A 168 13.93 -13.10 -12.03
C LEU A 168 14.82 -13.42 -13.25
N PHE A 169 14.47 -14.51 -13.94
CA PHE A 169 15.14 -14.99 -15.15
C PHE A 169 14.14 -15.59 -16.14
N ASN A 170 14.45 -15.52 -17.44
CA ASN A 170 13.58 -15.98 -18.53
C ASN A 170 13.85 -17.44 -18.96
N GLU A 171 13.17 -17.89 -20.02
CA GLU A 171 13.26 -19.25 -20.58
C GLU A 171 14.67 -19.64 -21.06
N LYS A 172 15.52 -18.66 -21.37
CA LYS A 172 16.90 -18.86 -21.82
C LYS A 172 17.91 -18.87 -20.66
N ASN A 173 17.43 -18.79 -19.41
CA ASN A 173 18.25 -18.54 -18.22
C ASN A 173 18.99 -17.19 -18.25
N GLU A 174 18.42 -16.18 -18.91
CA GLU A 174 18.92 -14.80 -18.87
C GLU A 174 18.21 -14.06 -17.73
N ILE A 175 18.96 -13.33 -16.90
CA ILE A 175 18.41 -12.46 -15.85
C ILE A 175 17.59 -11.35 -16.52
N THR A 176 16.45 -10.96 -15.92
CA THR A 176 15.58 -9.89 -16.44
C THR A 176 15.59 -8.65 -15.52
N GLU A 177 15.05 -8.78 -14.31
CA GLU A 177 14.89 -7.70 -13.33
C GLU A 177 14.55 -8.25 -11.94
N THR A 178 14.17 -7.39 -10.99
CA THR A 178 13.52 -7.81 -9.74
C THR A 178 12.00 -7.59 -9.79
N SER A 179 11.24 -8.04 -8.78
CA SER A 179 9.78 -7.88 -8.77
C SER A 179 9.29 -6.42 -8.83
N ILE A 180 10.13 -5.43 -8.45
CA ILE A 180 9.78 -4.00 -8.42
C ILE A 180 10.84 -3.05 -9.01
N ALA A 181 12.02 -3.53 -9.41
CA ALA A 181 13.13 -2.70 -9.84
C ALA A 181 13.93 -3.34 -10.98
N ASN A 182 14.55 -2.50 -11.82
CA ASN A 182 15.57 -2.99 -12.75
C ASN A 182 16.91 -3.15 -12.02
N VAL A 183 17.78 -3.99 -12.59
CA VAL A 183 19.10 -4.33 -12.05
C VAL A 183 20.21 -4.02 -13.04
N ALA A 184 21.44 -3.83 -12.53
CA ALA A 184 22.66 -3.91 -13.31
C ALA A 184 23.77 -4.60 -12.51
N PHE A 185 24.59 -5.37 -13.21
CA PHE A 185 25.71 -6.15 -12.69
C PHE A 185 27.03 -5.55 -13.19
N TRP A 186 28.10 -5.64 -12.42
CA TRP A 186 29.39 -5.11 -12.85
C TRP A 186 30.12 -6.10 -13.77
N ARG A 187 30.27 -5.76 -15.06
CA ARG A 187 30.91 -6.62 -16.08
C ARG A 187 31.79 -5.78 -17.01
N ASP A 188 32.99 -6.29 -17.31
CA ASP A 188 33.99 -5.68 -18.20
C ASP A 188 34.31 -4.19 -17.91
N GLY A 189 34.30 -3.81 -16.63
CA GLY A 189 34.61 -2.44 -16.20
C GLY A 189 33.45 -1.44 -16.29
N GLY A 190 32.19 -1.91 -16.39
CA GLY A 190 31.01 -1.05 -16.29
C GLY A 190 29.75 -1.78 -15.82
N TRP A 191 28.69 -1.02 -15.57
CA TRP A 191 27.37 -1.57 -15.23
C TRP A 191 26.66 -2.11 -16.47
N VAL A 192 26.33 -3.41 -16.45
CA VAL A 192 25.51 -4.09 -17.47
C VAL A 192 24.13 -4.35 -16.92
N THR A 193 23.11 -3.73 -17.51
CA THR A 193 21.70 -4.03 -17.23
C THR A 193 21.20 -5.06 -18.25
N PRO A 194 20.35 -6.03 -17.86
CA PRO A 194 19.72 -6.96 -18.78
C PRO A 194 19.10 -6.26 -19.99
N ASP A 195 19.36 -6.76 -21.19
CA ASP A 195 18.84 -6.26 -22.46
C ASP A 195 17.29 -6.29 -22.52
N ALA A 196 16.64 -5.34 -23.20
CA ALA A 196 15.19 -5.32 -23.32
C ALA A 196 14.60 -6.58 -23.98
N SER A 197 15.37 -7.24 -24.85
CA SER A 197 15.01 -8.52 -25.49
C SER A 197 14.94 -9.70 -24.52
N THR A 198 15.47 -9.58 -23.30
CA THR A 198 15.28 -10.58 -22.23
C THR A 198 13.81 -10.65 -21.75
N GLY A 199 13.03 -9.59 -21.99
CA GLY A 199 11.65 -9.44 -21.52
C GLY A 199 11.47 -8.53 -20.31
N CYS A 200 12.54 -7.92 -19.80
CA CYS A 200 12.48 -7.00 -18.67
C CYS A 200 11.70 -5.70 -18.99
N LEU A 201 11.14 -5.10 -17.94
CA LEU A 201 10.48 -3.81 -17.95
C LEU A 201 11.41 -2.72 -18.49
N THR A 202 10.90 -1.92 -19.42
CA THR A 202 11.55 -0.71 -19.94
C THR A 202 11.47 0.44 -18.92
N GLY A 203 12.10 0.24 -17.75
CA GLY A 203 11.99 1.16 -16.63
C GLY A 203 12.55 2.56 -16.93
N VAL A 204 11.89 3.58 -16.38
CA VAL A 204 12.25 4.99 -16.61
C VAL A 204 13.68 5.30 -16.19
N PHE A 205 14.07 4.86 -14.99
CA PHE A 205 15.44 5.10 -14.49
C PHE A 205 16.49 4.30 -15.28
N ARG A 206 16.15 3.08 -15.73
CA ARG A 206 16.96 2.26 -16.64
C ARG A 206 17.22 2.99 -17.95
N ARG A 207 16.16 3.47 -18.62
CA ARG A 207 16.23 4.22 -19.88
C ARG A 207 17.08 5.49 -19.75
N TRP A 208 16.87 6.27 -18.69
CA TRP A 208 17.69 7.47 -18.43
C TRP A 208 19.17 7.12 -18.17
N LEU A 209 19.47 6.07 -17.40
CA LEU A 209 20.85 5.63 -17.17
C LEU A 209 21.56 5.16 -18.46
N LEU A 210 20.83 4.50 -19.36
CA LEU A 210 21.31 4.10 -20.69
C LEU A 210 21.59 5.32 -21.59
N GLU A 211 20.64 6.25 -21.69
CA GLU A 211 20.79 7.50 -22.45
C GLU A 211 21.92 8.39 -21.91
N LYS A 212 22.29 8.27 -20.62
CA LYS A 212 23.46 8.94 -20.02
C LYS A 212 24.73 8.09 -20.00
N GLY A 213 24.75 6.92 -20.65
CA GLY A 213 25.92 6.04 -20.76
C GLY A 213 26.47 5.53 -19.43
N ARG A 214 25.67 5.55 -18.35
CA ARG A 214 26.07 5.11 -17.01
C ARG A 214 25.89 3.60 -16.80
N VAL A 215 24.99 3.00 -17.55
CA VAL A 215 24.84 1.55 -17.71
C VAL A 215 24.82 1.25 -19.22
N ARG A 216 25.11 0.00 -19.59
CA ARG A 216 24.95 -0.52 -20.96
C ARG A 216 24.03 -1.74 -20.95
N GLU A 217 23.34 -2.01 -22.06
CA GLU A 217 22.59 -3.25 -22.22
C GLU A 217 23.55 -4.44 -22.45
N GLY A 218 23.12 -5.62 -22.02
CA GLY A 218 23.81 -6.87 -22.27
C GLY A 218 23.04 -8.04 -21.67
N ILE A 219 23.42 -9.26 -22.06
CA ILE A 219 22.88 -10.48 -21.48
C ILE A 219 23.70 -10.83 -20.24
N VAL A 220 23.03 -11.00 -19.10
CA VAL A 220 23.61 -11.58 -17.88
C VAL A 220 22.94 -12.91 -17.66
N ARG A 221 23.70 -14.01 -17.58
CA ARG A 221 23.11 -15.33 -17.40
C ARG A 221 22.93 -15.69 -15.93
N LYS A 222 21.94 -16.54 -15.65
CA LYS A 222 21.62 -17.05 -14.31
C LYS A 222 22.84 -17.70 -13.64
N ASP A 223 23.63 -18.45 -14.40
CA ASP A 223 24.85 -19.14 -13.98
C ASP A 223 26.08 -18.22 -13.80
N GLU A 224 25.99 -16.95 -14.22
CA GLU A 224 27.04 -15.94 -14.01
C GLU A 224 26.84 -15.10 -12.75
N VAL A 225 25.65 -15.17 -12.12
CA VAL A 225 25.33 -14.49 -10.86
C VAL A 225 25.92 -15.26 -9.70
N LYS A 226 26.59 -14.55 -8.79
CA LYS A 226 27.26 -15.15 -7.62
C LYS A 226 26.59 -14.73 -6.31
N ASP A 227 26.68 -15.60 -5.30
CA ASP A 227 26.35 -15.23 -3.93
C ASP A 227 27.22 -14.06 -3.47
N GLU A 228 26.64 -13.17 -2.66
CA GLU A 228 27.26 -11.93 -2.16
C GLU A 228 27.69 -10.91 -3.25
N GLU A 229 27.26 -11.09 -4.49
CA GLU A 229 27.52 -10.15 -5.59
C GLU A 229 26.81 -8.81 -5.39
N VAL A 230 27.53 -7.70 -5.54
CA VAL A 230 26.96 -6.34 -5.47
C VAL A 230 26.20 -6.02 -6.77
N VAL A 231 24.88 -5.93 -6.67
CA VAL A 231 23.97 -5.57 -7.76
C VAL A 231 23.47 -4.14 -7.59
N LEU A 232 23.56 -3.33 -8.65
CA LEU A 232 22.96 -2.00 -8.69
C LEU A 232 21.46 -2.13 -8.96
N VAL A 233 20.60 -1.69 -8.05
CA VAL A 233 19.14 -1.79 -8.15
C VAL A 233 18.51 -0.40 -8.25
N PHE A 234 17.58 -0.19 -9.18
CA PHE A 234 16.95 1.12 -9.42
C PHE A 234 15.46 1.03 -9.74
N ASN A 235 14.67 1.84 -9.03
CA ASN A 235 13.24 2.07 -9.29
C ASN A 235 12.89 3.56 -9.10
N GLY A 236 11.67 3.95 -9.53
CA GLY A 236 11.20 5.34 -9.47
C GLY A 236 10.42 5.71 -8.21
N ALA A 237 10.28 4.81 -7.22
CA ALA A 237 9.46 5.05 -6.03
C ALA A 237 9.80 4.08 -4.88
N ALA A 238 10.41 4.59 -3.81
CA ALA A 238 10.74 3.81 -2.62
C ALA A 238 9.53 3.63 -1.68
N GLY A 239 9.09 2.38 -1.49
CA GLY A 239 7.97 2.00 -0.62
C GLY A 239 8.19 1.88 0.90
N PRO A 240 9.36 1.44 1.43
CA PRO A 240 9.45 1.03 2.84
C PRO A 240 9.36 2.20 3.86
N TYR A 241 9.58 3.43 3.42
CA TYR A 241 9.68 4.60 4.30
C TYR A 241 8.35 5.10 4.88
N PHE A 242 7.21 4.79 4.26
CA PHE A 242 5.88 5.22 4.72
C PHE A 242 5.52 4.63 6.10
N VAL A 243 5.90 3.37 6.32
CA VAL A 243 5.70 2.66 7.59
C VAL A 243 6.52 3.29 8.71
N GLY A 244 7.82 3.55 8.45
CA GLY A 244 8.70 4.19 9.43
C GLY A 244 8.21 5.57 9.87
N PHE A 245 7.69 6.38 8.95
CA PHE A 245 7.16 7.72 9.27
C PHE A 245 5.91 7.66 10.17
N ALA A 246 4.99 6.73 9.92
CA ALA A 246 3.82 6.54 10.78
C ALA A 246 4.23 6.12 12.20
N VAL A 247 5.23 5.24 12.37
CA VAL A 247 5.78 4.89 13.70
C VAL A 247 6.35 6.13 14.40
N VAL A 248 7.13 6.97 13.70
CA VAL A 248 7.67 8.22 14.27
C VAL A 248 6.55 9.15 14.72
N LEU A 249 5.55 9.42 13.88
CA LEU A 249 4.42 10.30 14.25
C LEU A 249 3.62 9.76 15.45
N LEU A 250 3.28 8.48 15.46
CA LEU A 250 2.57 7.84 16.56
C LEU A 250 3.38 7.92 17.86
N SER A 251 4.70 7.74 17.77
CA SER A 251 5.61 7.84 18.93
C SER A 251 5.76 9.27 19.42
N THR A 252 5.82 10.27 18.54
CA THR A 252 5.81 11.69 18.92
C THR A 252 4.51 12.06 19.62
N GLY A 253 3.36 11.64 19.11
CA GLY A 253 2.07 11.84 19.78
C GLY A 253 2.01 11.20 21.16
N LEU A 254 2.57 9.99 21.31
CA LEU A 254 2.66 9.30 22.60
C LEU A 254 3.58 10.03 23.60
N ILE A 255 4.71 10.56 23.15
CA ILE A 255 5.62 11.37 23.97
C ILE A 255 4.92 12.66 24.42
N CYS A 256 4.23 13.37 23.52
CA CYS A 256 3.42 14.53 23.86
C CYS A 256 2.34 14.21 24.89
N PHE A 257 1.68 13.05 24.77
CA PHE A 257 0.68 12.62 25.74
C PHE A 257 1.30 12.39 27.13
N PHE A 258 2.44 11.69 27.22
CA PHE A 258 3.06 11.37 28.51
C PHE A 258 3.72 12.56 29.21
N ASP A 259 4.30 13.50 28.46
CA ASP A 259 4.99 14.66 29.02
C ASP A 259 4.04 15.83 29.34
N VAL A 260 3.06 16.10 28.47
CA VAL A 260 2.17 17.29 28.58
C VAL A 260 0.81 16.96 29.19
N ILE A 261 0.16 15.87 28.75
CA ILE A 261 -1.25 15.59 29.11
C ILE A 261 -1.36 14.71 30.37
N MET A 262 -0.55 13.66 30.48
CA MET A 262 -0.63 12.69 31.58
C MET A 262 -0.49 13.31 32.99
N PRO A 263 0.42 14.27 33.25
CA PRO A 263 0.60 14.83 34.59
C PRO A 263 -0.66 15.46 35.18
N ASN A 264 -1.51 16.04 34.32
CA ASN A 264 -2.69 16.81 34.72
C ASN A 264 -4.00 15.99 34.64
N LEU A 265 -3.92 14.68 34.41
CA LEU A 265 -5.11 13.85 34.26
C LEU A 265 -5.96 13.77 35.53
N PRO A 266 -7.26 14.11 35.48
CA PRO A 266 -8.16 13.88 36.59
C PRO A 266 -8.31 12.37 36.84
N TYR A 267 -8.34 11.98 38.12
CA TYR A 267 -8.49 10.58 38.55
C TYR A 267 -7.47 9.63 37.91
N SER A 268 -6.18 10.00 37.89
CA SER A 268 -5.07 9.29 37.22
C SER A 268 -5.02 7.77 37.45
N LEU A 269 -5.40 7.27 38.62
CA LEU A 269 -5.51 5.82 38.90
C LEU A 269 -6.48 5.06 37.98
N VAL A 270 -7.46 5.76 37.38
CA VAL A 270 -8.48 5.20 36.47
C VAL A 270 -8.22 5.64 35.02
N THR A 271 -7.89 6.92 34.81
CA THR A 271 -7.70 7.48 33.47
C THR A 271 -6.39 7.01 32.82
N THR A 272 -5.29 6.89 33.58
CA THR A 272 -4.00 6.46 33.02
C THR A 272 -4.03 5.03 32.48
N PRO A 273 -4.58 4.00 33.18
CA PRO A 273 -4.73 2.65 32.61
C PRO A 273 -5.56 2.61 31.32
N ILE A 274 -6.62 3.43 31.22
CA ILE A 274 -7.46 3.51 30.01
C ILE A 274 -6.67 4.11 28.85
N CYS A 275 -5.93 5.21 29.08
CA CYS A 275 -5.13 5.85 28.03
C CYS A 275 -3.96 4.96 27.56
N ILE A 276 -3.31 4.24 28.48
CA ILE A 276 -2.30 3.22 28.15
C ILE A 276 -2.92 2.10 27.31
N LEU A 277 -4.14 1.65 27.63
CA LEU A 277 -4.82 0.61 26.84
C LEU A 277 -5.17 1.11 25.42
N ILE A 278 -5.59 2.36 25.26
CA ILE A 278 -5.84 2.99 23.95
C ILE A 278 -4.54 3.04 23.14
N ALA A 279 -3.44 3.52 23.72
CA ALA A 279 -2.14 3.56 23.07
C ALA A 279 -1.63 2.15 22.70
N LEU A 280 -1.73 1.18 23.61
CA LEU A 280 -1.33 -0.20 23.37
C LEU A 280 -2.10 -0.81 22.19
N ASN A 281 -3.43 -0.60 22.12
CA ASN A 281 -4.22 -1.07 20.99
C ASN A 281 -3.84 -0.36 19.69
N LEU A 282 -3.64 0.95 19.70
CA LEU A 282 -3.20 1.73 18.53
C LEU A 282 -1.90 1.16 17.92
N PHE A 283 -0.86 1.02 18.73
CA PHE A 283 0.44 0.51 18.27
C PHE A 283 0.38 -0.98 17.87
N MET A 284 -0.30 -1.82 18.65
CA MET A 284 -0.36 -3.26 18.34
C MET A 284 -1.22 -3.55 17.11
N HIS A 285 -2.35 -2.85 16.92
CA HIS A 285 -3.13 -2.98 15.69
C HIS A 285 -2.40 -2.43 14.47
N TYR A 286 -1.68 -1.30 14.60
CA TYR A 286 -0.78 -0.82 13.55
C TYR A 286 0.29 -1.87 13.18
N TYR A 287 0.98 -2.43 14.19
CA TYR A 287 1.96 -3.50 14.01
C TYR A 287 1.35 -4.73 13.32
N TYR A 288 0.13 -5.12 13.68
CA TYR A 288 -0.57 -6.25 13.04
C TYR A 288 -0.97 -5.96 11.60
N VAL A 289 -1.41 -4.75 11.25
CA VAL A 289 -1.69 -4.37 9.85
C VAL A 289 -0.45 -4.53 8.98
N VAL A 290 0.71 -4.13 9.50
CA VAL A 290 1.99 -4.12 8.77
C VAL A 290 2.65 -5.52 8.72
N THR A 291 2.49 -6.35 9.76
CA THR A 291 3.20 -7.64 9.89
C THR A 291 2.35 -8.89 9.67
N ILE A 292 1.03 -8.79 9.71
CA ILE A 292 0.15 -9.89 9.33
C ILE A 292 -0.10 -9.74 7.81
N PRO A 293 0.34 -10.69 6.97
CA PRO A 293 -0.04 -10.67 5.56
C PRO A 293 -1.55 -10.67 5.42
N PRO A 294 -2.10 -10.00 4.39
CA PRO A 294 -3.53 -10.05 4.06
C PRO A 294 -4.01 -11.50 3.89
N GLY A 295 -3.08 -12.36 3.43
CA GLY A 295 -3.29 -13.76 3.14
C GLY A 295 -3.93 -13.93 1.78
N PHE A 296 -3.55 -15.02 1.12
CA PHE A 296 -3.99 -15.35 -0.21
C PHE A 296 -4.84 -16.60 -0.20
N VAL A 297 -5.63 -16.70 -1.25
CA VAL A 297 -6.37 -17.86 -1.74
C VAL A 297 -5.62 -19.17 -1.51
N GLU A 298 -4.40 -19.26 -2.02
CA GLU A 298 -3.58 -20.48 -2.01
C GLU A 298 -2.91 -20.76 -0.66
N ASP A 299 -2.97 -19.83 0.31
CA ASP A 299 -2.35 -20.03 1.61
C ASP A 299 -3.07 -21.15 2.40
N PRO A 300 -2.32 -22.06 3.06
CA PRO A 300 -2.94 -23.07 3.91
C PRO A 300 -3.69 -22.43 5.09
N PRO A 301 -4.79 -23.03 5.58
CA PRO A 301 -5.58 -22.48 6.67
C PRO A 301 -4.72 -22.10 7.88
N ARG A 302 -4.72 -20.82 8.25
CA ARG A 302 -3.92 -20.33 9.38
C ARG A 302 -4.42 -20.90 10.70
N GLU A 303 -3.57 -21.65 11.37
CA GLU A 303 -3.84 -22.12 12.73
C GLU A 303 -3.63 -21.00 13.76
N ALA A 304 -4.41 -21.04 14.84
CA ALA A 304 -4.26 -20.12 15.96
C ALA A 304 -3.00 -20.49 16.77
N GLY A 305 -2.08 -19.54 16.91
CA GLY A 305 -0.86 -19.75 17.68
C GLY A 305 -1.10 -19.87 19.20
N SER A 306 -0.13 -20.45 19.90
CA SER A 306 -0.18 -20.72 21.35
C SER A 306 0.39 -19.59 22.24
N SER A 307 0.85 -18.48 21.64
CA SER A 307 1.42 -17.35 22.38
C SER A 307 0.35 -16.48 23.05
N PHE A 308 0.71 -15.79 24.15
CA PHE A 308 -0.17 -14.90 24.92
C PHE A 308 -0.85 -13.79 24.10
N LEU A 309 -0.30 -13.46 22.93
CA LEU A 309 -0.87 -12.49 21.99
C LEU A 309 -2.10 -13.01 21.23
N TRP A 310 -2.41 -14.31 21.31
CA TRP A 310 -3.59 -14.91 20.68
C TRP A 310 -4.76 -14.98 21.65
N ALA A 311 -5.97 -14.67 21.16
CA ALA A 311 -7.19 -14.93 21.91
C ALA A 311 -7.56 -16.42 21.85
N SER A 312 -8.25 -16.91 22.88
CA SER A 312 -8.88 -18.23 22.86
C SER A 312 -10.31 -18.14 22.32
N PRO A 313 -10.68 -18.91 21.27
CA PRO A 313 -12.06 -18.96 20.79
C PRO A 313 -12.96 -19.68 21.79
N ARG A 314 -14.26 -19.38 21.81
CA ARG A 314 -15.23 -20.05 22.69
C ARG A 314 -15.47 -21.52 22.31
N ILE A 315 -15.29 -21.86 21.03
CA ILE A 315 -15.45 -23.20 20.47
C ILE A 315 -14.29 -23.45 19.51
N LYS A 316 -13.60 -24.59 19.63
CA LYS A 316 -12.60 -25.00 18.63
C LYS A 316 -13.30 -25.52 17.38
N LYS A 317 -13.06 -24.91 16.22
CA LYS A 317 -13.52 -25.37 14.91
C LYS A 317 -12.36 -25.94 14.10
N THR A 318 -12.61 -27.03 13.39
CA THR A 318 -11.72 -27.54 12.34
C THR A 318 -12.10 -26.89 11.01
N HIS A 319 -11.21 -26.07 10.45
CA HIS A 319 -11.39 -25.50 9.11
C HIS A 319 -10.81 -26.47 8.06
N ARG A 320 -11.47 -26.58 6.90
CA ARG A 320 -11.01 -27.29 5.69
C ARG A 320 -11.08 -26.31 4.52
N SER A 321 -10.14 -26.41 3.58
CA SER A 321 -9.98 -25.49 2.44
C SER A 321 -10.30 -26.18 1.10
N LEU A 322 -10.99 -25.44 0.21
CA LEU A 322 -11.23 -25.63 -1.24
C LEU A 322 -11.38 -24.22 -1.88
N THR A 323 -11.27 -24.06 -3.20
CA THR A 323 -10.93 -22.87 -4.04
C THR A 323 -12.06 -21.80 -4.30
N GLU A 324 -11.85 -20.54 -4.79
CA GLU A 324 -10.62 -19.81 -5.25
C GLU A 324 -10.42 -18.30 -4.80
N GLY A 325 -10.37 -17.30 -5.71
CA GLY A 325 -9.77 -15.90 -5.75
C GLY A 325 -9.83 -14.86 -4.55
N ILE A 326 -9.14 -13.67 -4.42
CA ILE A 326 -8.19 -12.77 -5.18
C ILE A 326 -7.31 -11.85 -4.21
N ASN A 327 -6.25 -11.10 -4.67
CA ASN A 327 -5.27 -10.28 -3.88
C ASN A 327 -5.65 -8.80 -3.51
N GLN A 328 -5.37 -8.32 -2.27
CA GLN A 328 -5.32 -6.87 -1.89
C GLN A 328 -4.33 -6.50 -0.76
N CYS A 329 -3.97 -5.20 -0.64
CA CYS A 329 -3.05 -4.66 0.38
C CYS A 329 -3.60 -4.74 1.82
N VAL A 330 -4.93 -4.72 1.94
CA VAL A 330 -5.67 -5.11 3.14
C VAL A 330 -6.56 -6.26 2.69
N GLY A 331 -6.50 -7.38 3.38
CA GLY A 331 -7.23 -8.60 3.04
C GLY A 331 -7.59 -9.39 4.28
N LEU A 332 -8.22 -10.55 4.09
CA LEU A 332 -8.96 -11.29 5.11
C LEU A 332 -8.30 -11.35 6.50
N HIS A 333 -6.99 -11.60 6.57
CA HIS A 333 -6.27 -11.81 7.82
C HIS A 333 -5.83 -10.52 8.52
N ASN A 334 -5.72 -9.39 7.82
CA ASN A 334 -5.29 -8.11 8.39
C ASN A 334 -6.36 -7.00 8.35
N GLU A 335 -7.46 -7.18 7.62
CA GLU A 335 -8.58 -6.22 7.52
C GLU A 335 -9.23 -5.91 8.87
N ARG A 336 -9.49 -6.93 9.70
CA ARG A 336 -9.94 -6.73 11.09
C ARG A 336 -8.97 -5.80 11.83
N HIS A 337 -7.66 -6.02 11.68
CA HIS A 337 -6.66 -5.21 12.36
C HIS A 337 -6.56 -3.79 11.79
N PHE A 338 -6.84 -3.59 10.51
CA PHE A 338 -6.91 -2.28 9.84
C PHE A 338 -8.09 -1.44 10.33
N VAL A 339 -9.30 -2.02 10.38
CA VAL A 339 -10.48 -1.34 10.91
C VAL A 339 -10.31 -1.00 12.40
N MET A 340 -9.72 -1.91 13.18
CA MET A 340 -9.38 -1.66 14.57
C MET A 340 -8.31 -0.57 14.73
N PHE A 341 -7.26 -0.55 13.90
CA PHE A 341 -6.25 0.52 13.91
C PHE A 341 -6.88 1.89 13.64
N MET A 342 -7.74 2.01 12.62
CA MET A 342 -8.45 3.27 12.34
C MET A 342 -9.32 3.70 13.53
N GLY A 343 -10.10 2.77 14.11
CA GLY A 343 -10.94 3.06 15.27
C GLY A 343 -10.13 3.53 16.49
N TYR A 344 -9.01 2.88 16.78
CA TYR A 344 -8.11 3.26 17.87
C TYR A 344 -7.30 4.53 17.58
N LEU A 345 -6.98 4.85 16.33
CA LEU A 345 -6.36 6.12 15.95
C LEU A 345 -7.34 7.27 16.15
N CYS A 346 -8.60 7.12 15.72
CA CYS A 346 -9.65 8.10 15.99
C CYS A 346 -9.90 8.26 17.49
N LEU A 347 -9.98 7.16 18.26
CA LEU A 347 -10.15 7.22 19.70
C LEU A 347 -8.97 7.91 20.39
N ALA A 348 -7.72 7.55 20.05
CA ALA A 348 -6.53 8.17 20.61
C ALA A 348 -6.44 9.66 20.27
N ALA A 349 -6.73 10.05 19.02
CA ALA A 349 -6.74 11.44 18.60
C ALA A 349 -7.82 12.26 19.32
N LEU A 350 -9.04 11.71 19.44
CA LEU A 350 -10.12 12.34 20.20
C LEU A 350 -9.78 12.48 21.69
N THR A 351 -9.23 11.43 22.30
CA THR A 351 -8.77 11.44 23.70
C THR A 351 -7.63 12.44 23.91
N PHE A 352 -6.68 12.54 22.98
CA PHE A 352 -5.62 13.54 23.02
C PHE A 352 -6.18 14.97 22.98
N CYS A 353 -7.11 15.26 22.06
CA CYS A 353 -7.73 16.58 21.96
C CYS A 353 -8.62 16.92 23.17
N ILE A 354 -9.40 15.96 23.70
CA ILE A 354 -10.29 16.17 24.86
C ILE A 354 -9.52 16.30 26.17
N LEU A 355 -8.36 15.66 26.32
CA LEU A 355 -7.57 15.75 27.56
C LEU A 355 -6.50 16.84 27.50
N GLY A 356 -6.07 17.25 26.31
CA GLY A 356 -5.05 18.30 26.11
C GLY A 356 -5.60 19.69 25.78
N TYR A 357 -6.92 19.95 25.81
CA TYR A 357 -7.46 21.24 25.35
C TYR A 357 -7.02 22.44 26.22
N GLU A 358 -6.87 22.25 27.53
CA GLU A 358 -6.40 23.31 28.44
C GLU A 358 -4.94 23.65 28.15
N GLU A 359 -4.09 22.62 28.04
CA GLU A 359 -2.69 22.74 27.63
C GLU A 359 -2.53 23.35 26.22
N PHE A 360 -3.48 23.13 25.31
CA PHE A 360 -3.47 23.75 23.99
C PHE A 360 -3.73 25.25 24.06
N PHE A 361 -4.70 25.70 24.87
CA PHE A 361 -4.91 27.13 25.10
C PHE A 361 -3.78 27.77 25.92
N HIS A 362 -3.12 27.03 26.81
CA HIS A 362 -1.89 27.44 27.49
C HIS A 362 -0.73 27.62 26.50
N ALA A 363 -0.52 26.65 25.61
CA ALA A 363 0.49 26.71 24.54
C ALA A 363 0.29 27.90 23.59
N LEU A 364 -0.95 28.36 23.39
CA LEU A 364 -1.29 29.55 22.63
C LEU A 364 -1.05 30.89 23.37
N GLY A 365 -0.59 30.85 24.63
CA GLY A 365 -0.30 32.03 25.44
C GLY A 365 -1.54 32.76 25.98
N LEU A 366 -2.68 32.06 26.10
CA LEU A 366 -3.92 32.62 26.66
C LEU A 366 -3.96 32.61 28.19
N PHE A 367 -3.07 31.82 28.81
CA PHE A 367 -2.78 31.85 30.25
C PHE A 367 -1.36 32.40 30.46
N GLN A 368 -1.10 33.07 31.59
CA GLN A 368 0.15 33.82 31.83
C GLN A 368 1.28 32.98 32.46
N ASP A 369 1.14 31.66 32.51
CA ASP A 369 2.05 30.76 33.18
C ASP A 369 3.18 30.27 32.24
N GLU A 370 4.36 29.97 32.79
CA GLU A 370 5.49 29.45 32.01
C GLU A 370 5.24 27.99 31.56
N TRP A 371 5.69 27.64 30.35
CA TRP A 371 5.58 26.28 29.81
C TRP A 371 6.58 25.34 30.50
N GLN A 372 6.08 24.39 31.31
CA GLN A 372 6.91 23.58 32.21
C GLN A 372 7.34 22.21 31.64
N TYR A 373 6.92 21.89 30.40
CA TYR A 373 7.11 20.57 29.79
C TYR A 373 8.37 20.50 28.90
N HIS A 374 8.91 19.29 28.70
CA HIS A 374 10.11 19.06 27.87
C HIS A 374 9.79 19.15 26.37
N VAL A 375 8.57 18.75 25.98
CA VAL A 375 8.07 18.90 24.62
C VAL A 375 7.93 20.39 24.28
N PRO A 376 8.57 20.88 23.20
CA PRO A 376 8.45 22.29 22.81
C PRO A 376 7.00 22.69 22.49
N VAL A 377 6.59 23.88 22.94
CA VAL A 377 5.26 24.49 22.69
C VAL A 377 4.78 24.27 21.24
N LEU A 378 5.64 24.61 20.26
CA LEU A 378 5.32 24.46 18.83
C LEU A 378 5.08 23.01 18.41
N ALA A 379 5.84 22.05 18.96
CA ALA A 379 5.66 20.63 18.66
C ALA A 379 4.33 20.13 19.22
N PHE A 380 3.96 20.53 20.44
CA PHE A 380 2.67 20.18 21.03
C PHE A 380 1.49 20.76 20.23
N ILE A 381 1.54 22.05 19.86
CA ILE A 381 0.51 22.69 19.02
C ILE A 381 0.33 21.95 17.69
N LEU A 382 1.43 21.64 16.99
CA LEU A 382 1.38 20.93 15.71
C LEU A 382 0.79 19.52 15.85
N ILE A 383 1.16 18.78 16.90
CA ILE A 383 0.62 17.44 17.17
C ILE A 383 -0.87 17.51 17.58
N PHE A 384 -1.29 18.52 18.34
CA PHE A 384 -2.69 18.72 18.71
C PHE A 384 -3.57 19.03 17.50
N ILE A 385 -3.13 19.94 16.63
CA ILE A 385 -3.83 20.25 15.36
C ILE A 385 -3.87 19.01 14.46
N LEU A 386 -2.75 18.28 14.33
CA LEU A 386 -2.68 17.04 13.55
C LEU A 386 -3.63 15.97 14.09
N ALA A 387 -3.71 15.78 15.41
CA ALA A 387 -4.67 14.87 16.03
C ALA A 387 -6.11 15.26 15.71
N GLY A 388 -6.46 16.55 15.81
CA GLY A 388 -7.78 17.06 15.42
C GLY A 388 -8.11 16.75 13.95
N VAL A 389 -7.19 17.03 13.03
CA VAL A 389 -7.38 16.75 11.59
C VAL A 389 -7.50 15.24 11.32
N LEU A 390 -6.62 14.42 11.92
CA LEU A 390 -6.66 12.96 11.78
C LEU A 390 -7.95 12.35 12.30
N PHE A 391 -8.50 12.86 13.42
CA PHE A 391 -9.78 12.41 13.96
C PHE A 391 -10.91 12.57 12.93
N PHE A 392 -11.00 13.71 12.24
CA PHE A 392 -12.02 13.92 11.21
C PHE A 392 -11.72 13.12 9.94
N ALA A 393 -10.50 13.18 9.41
CA ALA A 393 -10.14 12.54 8.14
C ALA A 393 -10.22 11.00 8.22
N VAL A 394 -9.59 10.40 9.23
CA VAL A 394 -9.65 8.95 9.47
C VAL A 394 -11.03 8.54 10.00
N GLY A 395 -11.73 9.42 10.72
CA GLY A 395 -13.08 9.18 11.22
C GLY A 395 -14.10 8.94 10.09
N VAL A 396 -14.03 9.71 9.00
CA VAL A 396 -14.87 9.50 7.80
C VAL A 396 -14.57 8.14 7.16
N MET A 397 -13.29 7.78 6.99
CA MET A 397 -12.88 6.50 6.43
C MET A 397 -13.32 5.32 7.32
N PHE A 398 -13.12 5.42 8.64
CA PHE A 398 -13.58 4.43 9.61
C PHE A 398 -15.10 4.25 9.58
N ALA A 399 -15.86 5.35 9.53
CA ALA A 399 -17.32 5.30 9.43
C ALA A 399 -17.80 4.64 8.13
N PHE A 400 -17.12 4.88 7.01
CA PHE A 400 -17.37 4.18 5.75
C PHE A 400 -17.14 2.67 5.88
N HIS A 401 -15.99 2.23 6.38
CA HIS A 401 -15.71 0.80 6.56
C HIS A 401 -16.72 0.11 7.49
N ILE A 402 -17.06 0.72 8.63
CA ILE A 402 -18.08 0.18 9.54
C ILE A 402 -19.46 0.11 8.86
N HIS A 403 -19.81 1.09 8.03
CA HIS A 403 -21.07 1.10 7.29
C HIS A 403 -21.14 0.01 6.21
N SER A 404 -20.06 -0.24 5.48
CA SER A 404 -19.96 -1.32 4.48
C SER A 404 -20.00 -2.69 5.16
N VAL A 405 -19.24 -2.90 6.24
CA VAL A 405 -19.33 -4.11 7.09
C VAL A 405 -20.76 -4.31 7.60
N MET A 406 -21.44 -3.26 8.07
CA MET A 406 -22.85 -3.34 8.48
C MET A 406 -23.82 -3.74 7.36
N LYS A 407 -23.43 -3.67 6.09
CA LYS A 407 -24.19 -4.16 4.93
C LYS A 407 -23.72 -5.52 4.40
N GLY A 408 -22.63 -6.08 4.91
CA GLY A 408 -22.02 -7.28 4.33
C GLY A 408 -21.37 -6.97 2.97
N GLU A 409 -20.62 -5.86 2.91
CA GLU A 409 -19.89 -5.36 1.74
C GLU A 409 -18.46 -5.00 2.22
N THR A 410 -17.41 -5.38 1.47
CA THR A 410 -16.10 -4.71 1.58
C THR A 410 -16.11 -3.45 0.71
N SER A 411 -14.94 -2.86 0.43
CA SER A 411 -14.86 -1.70 -0.47
C SER A 411 -15.04 -2.07 -1.94
N VAL A 412 -14.78 -3.33 -2.33
CA VAL A 412 -14.94 -3.82 -3.71
C VAL A 412 -16.41 -4.10 -4.01
N GLU A 413 -17.05 -4.98 -3.24
CA GLU A 413 -18.45 -5.34 -3.48
C GLU A 413 -19.40 -4.18 -3.17
N HIS A 414 -18.95 -3.11 -2.49
CA HIS A 414 -19.72 -1.87 -2.42
C HIS A 414 -19.89 -1.23 -3.81
N HIS A 415 -18.84 -1.22 -4.63
CA HIS A 415 -18.87 -0.73 -6.00
C HIS A 415 -19.69 -1.67 -6.90
N ASP A 416 -19.46 -2.97 -6.80
CA ASP A 416 -20.17 -3.97 -7.60
C ASP A 416 -21.66 -4.00 -7.26
N ASN A 417 -22.03 -3.94 -5.97
CA ASN A 417 -23.42 -3.82 -5.54
C ASN A 417 -24.07 -2.50 -5.99
N GLU A 418 -23.30 -1.41 -6.18
CA GLU A 418 -23.83 -0.19 -6.79
C GLU A 418 -24.14 -0.40 -8.28
N HIS A 419 -23.27 -1.11 -9.01
CA HIS A 419 -23.51 -1.52 -10.39
C HIS A 419 -24.73 -2.45 -10.50
N TYR A 420 -24.76 -3.54 -9.72
CA TYR A 420 -25.87 -4.50 -9.69
C TYR A 420 -27.21 -3.83 -9.35
N ARG A 421 -27.24 -2.83 -8.44
CA ARG A 421 -28.44 -2.03 -8.17
C ARG A 421 -28.91 -1.25 -9.39
N LYS A 422 -28.01 -0.61 -10.14
CA LYS A 422 -28.36 0.14 -11.36
C LYS A 422 -28.88 -0.79 -12.46
N VAL A 423 -28.22 -1.93 -12.65
CA VAL A 423 -28.59 -2.98 -13.62
C VAL A 423 -29.96 -3.59 -13.29
N ALA A 424 -30.20 -4.02 -12.05
CA ALA A 424 -31.52 -4.52 -11.62
C ALA A 424 -32.62 -3.45 -11.78
N LEU A 425 -32.34 -2.19 -11.39
CA LEU A 425 -33.31 -1.10 -11.51
C LEU A 425 -33.70 -0.81 -12.97
N SER A 426 -32.76 -0.93 -13.91
CA SER A 426 -33.05 -0.79 -15.36
C SER A 426 -34.07 -1.81 -15.89
N ARG A 427 -34.22 -2.94 -15.19
CA ARG A 427 -35.20 -4.00 -15.48
C ARG A 427 -36.47 -3.91 -14.64
N ALA A 428 -36.60 -2.89 -13.79
CA ALA A 428 -37.59 -2.79 -12.71
C ALA A 428 -37.53 -3.97 -11.71
N GLU A 429 -36.37 -4.61 -11.57
CA GLU A 429 -36.07 -5.65 -10.57
C GLU A 429 -35.40 -5.03 -9.32
N THR A 430 -35.41 -5.75 -8.20
CA THR A 430 -34.76 -5.32 -6.95
C THR A 430 -33.50 -6.12 -6.66
N PHE A 431 -32.38 -5.43 -6.50
CA PHE A 431 -31.13 -6.05 -6.04
C PHE A 431 -31.18 -6.38 -4.54
N VAL A 432 -30.80 -7.60 -4.15
CA VAL A 432 -30.59 -7.98 -2.74
C VAL A 432 -29.21 -8.63 -2.57
N ASN A 433 -28.39 -8.04 -1.71
CA ASN A 433 -27.12 -8.64 -1.29
C ASN A 433 -27.39 -9.92 -0.47
N SER A 434 -26.92 -11.06 -0.97
CA SER A 434 -27.03 -12.39 -0.35
C SER A 434 -26.18 -12.52 0.92
N TYR A 435 -25.07 -11.79 1.03
CA TYR A 435 -24.18 -11.77 2.20
C TYR A 435 -24.65 -10.83 3.32
N ASN A 436 -25.72 -10.06 3.11
CA ASN A 436 -26.25 -9.18 4.15
C ASN A 436 -27.17 -9.93 5.13
N LEU A 437 -26.60 -10.36 6.25
CA LEU A 437 -27.30 -11.03 7.36
C LEU A 437 -27.91 -10.05 8.38
N GLY A 438 -27.84 -8.75 8.10
CA GLY A 438 -28.27 -7.68 8.98
C GLY A 438 -27.14 -7.10 9.85
N ARG A 439 -27.20 -5.79 10.07
CA ARG A 439 -26.16 -4.93 10.67
C ARG A 439 -25.36 -5.57 11.81
N ARG A 440 -26.06 -6.06 12.83
CA ARG A 440 -25.42 -6.67 14.01
C ARG A 440 -24.71 -7.98 13.67
N LYS A 441 -25.31 -8.84 12.85
CA LYS A 441 -24.73 -10.15 12.50
C LYS A 441 -23.49 -10.00 11.63
N ASN A 442 -23.51 -9.05 10.69
CA ASN A 442 -22.36 -8.76 9.84
C ASN A 442 -21.17 -8.25 10.68
N LEU A 443 -21.41 -7.35 11.65
CA LEU A 443 -20.38 -6.89 12.60
C LEU A 443 -19.85 -8.02 13.51
N GLU A 444 -20.74 -8.87 14.04
CA GLU A 444 -20.36 -10.05 14.84
C GLU A 444 -19.45 -10.99 14.04
N LEU A 445 -19.74 -11.24 12.76
CA LEU A 445 -18.91 -12.07 11.90
C LEU A 445 -17.57 -11.40 11.54
N PHE A 446 -17.60 -10.14 11.08
CA PHE A 446 -16.40 -9.40 10.68
C PHE A 446 -15.34 -9.32 11.78
N PHE A 447 -15.75 -8.94 13.00
CA PHE A 447 -14.82 -8.91 14.14
C PHE A 447 -14.58 -10.30 14.77
N ASN A 448 -15.28 -11.32 14.28
CA ASN A 448 -15.35 -12.70 14.77
C ASN A 448 -15.68 -12.77 16.28
N VAL A 449 -16.73 -12.09 16.71
CA VAL A 449 -17.18 -12.01 18.12
C VAL A 449 -18.59 -12.54 18.33
N GLY A 450 -18.87 -13.04 19.53
CA GLY A 450 -20.21 -13.48 19.95
C GLY A 450 -20.23 -14.94 20.42
N GLU A 451 -21.35 -15.64 20.21
CA GLU A 451 -21.53 -17.03 20.68
C GLU A 451 -20.61 -18.02 19.95
N ASN A 452 -20.51 -17.90 18.62
CA ASN A 452 -19.80 -18.84 17.75
C ASN A 452 -18.35 -18.42 17.38
N GLY A 453 -17.81 -17.42 18.09
CA GLY A 453 -16.50 -16.79 17.84
C GLY A 453 -15.76 -16.47 19.13
N TYR A 454 -15.15 -15.28 19.17
CA TYR A 454 -14.35 -14.81 20.30
C TYR A 454 -15.16 -13.94 21.29
N PRO A 455 -14.73 -13.82 22.56
CA PRO A 455 -15.36 -12.94 23.54
C PRO A 455 -15.22 -11.45 23.16
N LEU A 456 -16.21 -10.62 23.51
CA LEU A 456 -16.20 -9.18 23.21
C LEU A 456 -15.00 -8.39 23.78
N TYR A 457 -14.31 -8.90 24.82
CA TYR A 457 -13.10 -8.24 25.34
C TYR A 457 -11.99 -8.13 24.28
N THR A 458 -12.00 -8.95 23.24
CA THR A 458 -10.99 -8.91 22.17
C THR A 458 -11.12 -7.73 21.21
N LEU A 459 -12.16 -6.90 21.39
CA LEU A 459 -12.27 -5.56 20.82
C LEU A 459 -11.56 -4.49 21.67
N PHE A 460 -11.28 -4.78 22.95
CA PHE A 460 -10.69 -3.83 23.89
C PHE A 460 -9.21 -4.11 24.20
N PHE A 461 -8.72 -5.30 23.82
CA PHE A 461 -7.35 -5.74 23.99
C PHE A 461 -6.79 -6.26 22.65
N PRO A 462 -5.52 -5.99 22.33
CA PRO A 462 -4.97 -6.22 20.98
C PRO A 462 -4.54 -7.68 20.78
N PHE A 463 -5.50 -8.59 20.83
CA PHE A 463 -5.29 -10.00 20.55
C PHE A 463 -5.34 -10.27 19.03
N ARG A 464 -4.45 -11.17 18.59
CA ARG A 464 -4.52 -11.86 17.31
C ARG A 464 -5.70 -12.82 17.33
N ILE A 465 -6.50 -12.75 16.27
CA ILE A 465 -7.74 -13.50 16.06
C ILE A 465 -7.78 -13.92 14.61
N LEU A 466 -8.17 -15.16 14.35
CA LEU A 466 -8.46 -15.62 12.99
C LEU A 466 -9.77 -15.01 12.47
N PRO A 467 -9.90 -14.74 11.16
CA PRO A 467 -11.19 -14.42 10.54
C PRO A 467 -12.24 -15.50 10.83
N TYR A 468 -13.52 -15.16 10.66
CA TYR A 468 -14.62 -16.13 10.87
C TYR A 468 -14.75 -17.15 9.73
N THR A 469 -14.24 -16.79 8.55
CA THR A 469 -14.25 -17.51 7.28
C THR A 469 -12.81 -17.82 6.85
N ASP A 470 -12.66 -18.79 5.96
CA ASP A 470 -11.44 -19.11 5.23
C ASP A 470 -11.17 -18.19 4.04
N GLY A 471 -12.09 -17.27 3.71
CA GLY A 471 -11.96 -16.35 2.57
C GLY A 471 -12.59 -16.85 1.28
N ARG A 472 -13.34 -17.97 1.35
CA ARG A 472 -14.06 -18.55 0.21
C ARG A 472 -15.48 -19.00 0.59
N SER A 473 -15.70 -19.33 1.87
CA SER A 473 -17.01 -19.67 2.41
C SER A 473 -17.58 -18.55 3.31
N TRP A 474 -18.39 -17.66 2.74
CA TRP A 474 -19.08 -16.62 3.50
C TRP A 474 -20.49 -17.04 3.92
N ALA A 475 -20.93 -16.55 5.07
CA ALA A 475 -22.28 -16.85 5.57
C ALA A 475 -23.33 -16.09 4.73
N ARG A 476 -24.10 -16.83 3.91
CA ARG A 476 -25.18 -16.29 3.08
C ARG A 476 -26.53 -16.29 3.81
N ARG A 477 -27.43 -15.40 3.40
CA ARG A 477 -28.79 -15.26 3.92
C ARG A 477 -29.62 -16.52 3.61
N PRO A 478 -30.40 -17.05 4.56
CA PRO A 478 -31.22 -18.25 4.32
C PRO A 478 -32.12 -18.09 3.09
N GLY A 479 -32.02 -19.05 2.15
CA GLY A 479 -32.77 -19.05 0.89
C GLY A 479 -32.14 -18.26 -0.27
N PHE A 480 -30.88 -17.82 -0.15
CA PHE A 480 -30.16 -17.12 -1.21
C PHE A 480 -28.83 -17.80 -1.54
N ASP A 481 -28.79 -18.53 -2.66
CA ASP A 481 -27.55 -19.13 -3.18
C ASP A 481 -26.71 -18.13 -3.98
N ARG A 482 -27.32 -17.06 -4.51
CA ARG A 482 -26.67 -15.96 -5.24
C ARG A 482 -27.34 -14.61 -4.93
N HIS A 483 -26.80 -13.51 -5.45
CA HIS A 483 -27.43 -12.20 -5.39
C HIS A 483 -28.78 -12.19 -6.11
N HIS A 484 -29.83 -11.66 -5.48
CA HIS A 484 -31.12 -11.48 -6.16
C HIS A 484 -31.07 -10.24 -7.06
N GLY A 485 -31.65 -10.33 -8.25
CA GLY A 485 -31.64 -9.25 -9.25
C GLY A 485 -30.37 -9.21 -10.12
N VAL A 486 -29.42 -10.13 -9.91
CA VAL A 486 -28.25 -10.34 -10.79
C VAL A 486 -28.46 -11.63 -11.57
N ARG A 487 -28.13 -11.62 -12.87
CA ARG A 487 -28.24 -12.80 -13.75
C ARG A 487 -26.85 -13.40 -14.00
N GLN A 488 -26.81 -14.67 -14.38
CA GLN A 488 -25.55 -15.36 -14.70
C GLN A 488 -24.83 -14.63 -15.85
N GLY A 489 -23.55 -14.33 -15.65
CA GLY A 489 -22.76 -13.50 -16.57
C GLY A 489 -22.90 -11.98 -16.39
N GLU A 490 -23.66 -11.51 -15.38
CA GLU A 490 -23.69 -10.09 -14.96
C GLU A 490 -22.84 -9.83 -13.71
N GLU A 491 -22.23 -10.87 -13.13
CA GLU A 491 -21.37 -10.79 -11.95
C GLU A 491 -20.00 -10.23 -12.36
N LEU A 492 -19.58 -9.13 -11.72
CA LEU A 492 -18.32 -8.41 -11.99
C LEU A 492 -17.11 -9.02 -11.28
N THR A 493 -17.38 -9.81 -10.24
CA THR A 493 -16.43 -10.44 -9.33
C THR A 493 -16.89 -11.86 -9.08
N ASP A 494 -16.58 -12.74 -10.03
CA ASP A 494 -16.42 -14.20 -9.89
C ASP A 494 -15.96 -14.74 -11.26
N ASP A 495 -14.65 -14.65 -11.55
CA ASP A 495 -14.00 -15.43 -12.64
C ASP A 495 -13.68 -16.83 -12.07
N ASP A 496 -14.70 -17.69 -11.96
CA ASP A 496 -14.55 -19.15 -11.82
C ASP A 496 -15.55 -19.80 -12.80
N GLU A 497 -15.27 -19.71 -14.10
CA GLU A 497 -15.97 -20.51 -15.10
C GLU A 497 -15.64 -22.00 -14.86
N GLU A 498 -16.61 -22.75 -14.32
CA GLU A 498 -16.60 -24.23 -14.36
C GLU A 498 -16.62 -24.69 -15.83
N TRP A 499 -15.43 -24.88 -16.41
CA TRP A 499 -15.26 -25.59 -17.68
C TRP A 499 -15.18 -27.11 -17.42
N ASP A 500 -16.36 -27.75 -17.47
CA ASP A 500 -16.67 -29.20 -17.54
C ASP A 500 -16.21 -30.14 -16.38
#